data_AF-P0CP05-F1
#
_entry.id   AF-P0CP05-F1
#
_cell.length_a   1.000
_cell.length_b   1.000
_cell.length_c   1.000
_cell.angle_alpha   90.00
_cell.angle_beta   90.00
_cell.angle_gamma   90.00
#
_symmetry.space_group_name_H-M   'P 1'
#
loop_
_entity.id
_entity.type
_entity.pdbx_description
1 polymer ?
#
loop_
_entity_poly.entity_id
_entity_poly.type
_entity_poly.pdbx_seq_one_letter_code
_entity_poly.pdbx_strand_id
1 'polypeptide(L)' 'MSSTQDEAILRNARETIDSLYDLSQLLQTGLDKSTLSICVGMIEQGANPDTLAAVIKELRSENEALNSQSNA' A
#
# COMPACT_ATOMS: atom_id res chain seq x y z
N MET A 1 -18.34 26.15 7.41
CA MET A 1 -17.00 26.45 6.85
C MET A 1 -16.03 25.30 7.11
N SER A 2 -15.80 24.88 8.37
CA SER A 2 -14.92 23.71 8.68
C SER A 2 -15.36 22.42 7.98
N SER A 3 -16.64 22.03 8.09
CA SER A 3 -17.14 20.76 7.54
C SER A 3 -16.91 20.60 6.04
N THR A 4 -17.12 21.66 5.26
CA THR A 4 -16.89 21.65 3.80
C THR A 4 -15.41 21.47 3.46
N GLN A 5 -14.51 22.03 4.27
CA GLN A 5 -13.07 21.85 4.08
C GLN A 5 -12.64 20.43 4.44
N ASP A 6 -13.17 19.87 5.53
CA ASP A 6 -12.90 18.49 5.95
C ASP A 6 -13.36 17.48 4.88
N GLU A 7 -14.55 17.68 4.30
CA GLU A 7 -15.06 16.88 3.18
C GLU A 7 -14.16 16.97 1.94
N ALA A 8 -13.68 18.17 1.60
CA ALA A 8 -12.77 18.35 0.47
C ALA A 8 -11.42 17.64 0.68
N ILE A 9 -10.86 17.69 1.89
CA ILE A 9 -9.62 16.99 2.25
C ILE A 9 -9.80 15.48 2.10
N LEU A 10 -10.88 14.92 2.65
CA LEU A 10 -11.17 13.49 2.56
C LEU A 10 -11.35 13.02 1.11
N ARG A 11 -12.03 13.83 0.29
CA ARG A 11 -12.18 13.55 -1.14
C ARG A 11 -10.82 13.54 -1.86
N ASN A 12 -9.98 14.54 -1.62
CA ASN A 12 -8.66 14.63 -2.26
C ASN A 12 -7.74 13.46 -1.84
N ALA A 13 -7.78 13.07 -0.56
CA ALA A 13 -7.03 11.92 -0.06
C ALA A 13 -7.46 10.62 -0.76
N ARG A 14 -8.77 10.41 -0.94
CA ARG A 14 -9.30 9.25 -1.67
C ARG A 14 -8.86 9.24 -3.13
N GLU A 15 -8.97 10.37 -3.83
CA GLU A 15 -8.53 10.49 -5.23
C GLU A 15 -7.03 10.24 -5.40
N THR A 16 -6.24 10.63 -4.41
CA THR A 16 -4.79 10.38 -4.37
C THR A 16 -4.50 8.89 -4.24
N ILE A 17 -5.13 8.19 -3.30
CA ILE A 17 -4.98 6.75 -3.12
C ILE A 17 -5.47 5.98 -4.36
N ASP A 18 -6.57 6.43 -4.98
CA ASP A 18 -7.09 5.82 -6.20
C ASP A 18 -6.08 5.94 -7.35
N SER A 19 -5.48 7.12 -7.53
CA SER A 19 -4.45 7.36 -8.56
C SER A 19 -3.17 6.53 -8.30
N LEU A 20 -2.73 6.44 -7.04
CA LEU A 20 -1.59 5.60 -6.65
C LEU A 20 -1.87 4.11 -6.87
N TYR A 21 -3.11 3.68 -6.66
CA TYR A 21 -3.53 2.30 -6.91
C TYR A 21 -3.51 1.98 -8.41
N ASP A 22 -4.03 2.86 -9.27
CA ASP A 22 -3.97 2.66 -10.72
C ASP A 22 -2.52 2.56 -11.22
N LEU A 23 -1.63 3.41 -10.71
CA LEU A 23 -0.19 3.32 -10.97
C LEU A 23 0.40 1.99 -10.49
N SER A 24 0.00 1.51 -9.31
CA SER A 24 0.50 0.25 -8.73
C SER A 24 0.07 -0.97 -9.55
N GLN A 25 -1.12 -0.93 -10.16
CA GLN A 25 -1.60 -1.96 -11.07
C GLN A 25 -0.85 -1.92 -12.41
N LEU A 26 -0.62 -0.71 -12.96
CA LEU A 26 0.14 -0.54 -14.20
C LEU A 26 1.58 -1.08 -14.06
N LEU A 27 2.19 -0.86 -12.90
CA LEU A 27 3.52 -1.38 -12.57
C LEU A 27 3.51 -2.83 -12.05
N GLN A 28 2.35 -3.47 -11.99
CA GLN A 28 2.18 -4.87 -11.57
C GLN A 28 2.82 -5.18 -10.21
N THR A 29 2.70 -4.25 -9.25
CA THR A 29 3.30 -4.42 -7.90
C THR A 29 2.63 -5.51 -7.05
N GLY A 30 1.42 -5.93 -7.45
CA GLY A 30 0.59 -6.89 -6.72
C GLY A 30 0.07 -6.36 -5.38
N LEU A 31 0.12 -5.04 -5.14
CA LEU A 31 -0.45 -4.43 -3.94
C LEU A 31 -1.95 -4.21 -4.13
N ASP A 32 -2.77 -4.67 -3.18
CA ASP A 32 -4.16 -4.24 -3.07
C ASP A 32 -4.27 -2.83 -2.44
N LYS A 33 -5.46 -2.22 -2.51
CA LYS A 33 -5.69 -0.85 -2.02
C LYS A 33 -5.46 -0.72 -0.51
N SER A 34 -5.75 -1.76 0.27
CA SER A 34 -5.55 -1.75 1.73
C SER A 34 -4.05 -1.73 2.06
N THR A 35 -3.29 -2.64 1.46
CA THR A 35 -1.84 -2.76 1.61
C THR A 35 -1.13 -1.51 1.14
N LEU A 36 -1.55 -0.94 0.00
CA LEU A 36 -1.02 0.32 -0.49
C LEU A 36 -1.25 1.47 0.49
N SER A 37 -2.46 1.57 1.07
CA SER A 37 -2.78 2.61 2.06
C SER A 37 -1.92 2.48 3.32
N ILE A 38 -1.64 1.25 3.77
CA ILE A 38 -0.70 0.99 4.87
C ILE A 38 0.71 1.46 4.51
N CYS A 39 1.19 1.14 3.31
CA CYS A 39 2.52 1.56 2.86
C CYS A 39 2.65 3.09 2.81
N VAL A 40 1.64 3.79 2.29
CA VAL A 40 1.60 5.25 2.27
C VAL A 40 1.67 5.79 3.69
N GLY A 41 0.84 5.29 4.61
CA GLY A 41 0.84 5.72 6.01
C GLY A 41 2.16 5.45 6.73
N MET A 42 2.88 4.38 6.40
CA MET A 42 4.21 4.11 6.94
C MET A 42 5.26 5.10 6.40
N ILE A 43 5.21 5.39 5.10
CA ILE A 43 6.12 6.36 4.46
C ILE A 43 5.87 7.77 5.00
N GLU A 44 4.62 8.16 5.21
CA GLU A 44 4.24 9.43 5.84
C GLU A 44 4.75 9.54 7.29
N GLN A 45 4.91 8.41 7.99
CA GLN A 45 5.53 8.34 9.33
C GLN A 45 7.07 8.30 9.29
N GLY A 46 7.69 8.36 8.10
CA GLY A 46 9.13 8.42 7.92
C GLY A 46 9.80 7.08 7.60
N ALA A 47 9.04 6.01 7.30
CA ALA A 47 9.63 4.78 6.81
C ALA A 47 10.30 5.01 5.44
N ASN A 48 11.51 4.46 5.26
CA ASN A 48 12.19 4.50 3.98
C ASN A 48 11.48 3.59 2.95
N PRO A 49 11.12 4.08 1.75
CA PRO A 49 10.40 3.28 0.75
C PRO A 49 11.16 2.04 0.25
N ASP A 50 12.47 2.12 0.09
CA ASP A 50 13.30 1.01 -0.40
C ASP A 50 13.37 -0.11 0.64
N THR A 51 13.58 0.24 1.91
CA THR A 51 13.56 -0.71 3.03
C THR A 51 12.18 -1.36 3.16
N LEU A 52 11.10 -0.57 3.08
CA LEU A 52 9.73 -1.09 3.15
C LEU A 52 9.46 -2.08 2.00
N ALA A 53 9.90 -1.75 0.78
CA ALA A 53 9.76 -2.65 -0.37
C ALA A 53 10.53 -3.96 -0.18
N ALA A 54 11.73 -3.92 0.42
CA ALA A 54 12.50 -5.12 0.74
C ALA A 54 11.74 -6.02 1.74
N VAL A 55 11.22 -5.44 2.82
CA VAL A 55 10.42 -6.16 3.83
C VAL A 55 9.16 -6.80 3.22
N ILE A 56 8.44 -6.08 2.35
CA ILE A 56 7.26 -6.63 1.66
C ILE A 56 7.62 -7.84 0.79
N LYS A 57 8.75 -7.78 0.07
CA LYS A 57 9.22 -8.90 -0.76
C LYS A 57 9.59 -10.11 0.09
N GLU A 58 10.29 -9.89 1.21
CA GLU A 58 10.67 -10.95 2.15
C GLU A 58 9.42 -11.64 2.73
N LEU A 59 8.47 -10.88 3.28
CA LEU A 59 7.22 -11.41 3.84
C LEU A 59 6.40 -12.21 2.81
N ARG A 60 6.34 -11.75 1.55
CA ARG A 60 5.67 -12.49 0.47
C ARG A 60 6.38 -13.81 0.17
N SER A 61 7.70 -13.79 0.06
CA SER A 61 8.52 -14.99 -0.17
C SER A 61 8.37 -16.02 0.96
N GLU A 62 8.35 -15.57 2.22
CA GLU A 62 8.15 -16.46 3.37
C GLU A 62 6.75 -17.09 3.36
N ASN A 63 5.71 -16.29 3.05
CA ASN A 63 4.34 -16.79 2.95
C ASN A 63 4.18 -17.82 1.83
N GLU A 64 4.79 -17.58 0.66
CA GLU A 64 4.83 -18.55 -0.45
C GLU A 64 5.53 -19.86 -0.05
N ALA A 65 6.66 -19.78 0.68
CA ALA A 65 7.37 -20.95 1.17
C ALA A 65 6.53 -21.75 2.19
N LEU A 66 5.86 -21.07 3.13
CA LEU A 66 4.97 -21.69 4.11
C LEU A 66 3.77 -22.38 3.45
N ASN A 67 3.14 -21.74 2.45
CA ASN A 67 2.03 -22.33 1.70
C ASN A 67 2.47 -23.50 0.83
N SER A 68 3.72 -23.53 0.39
CA SER A 68 4.28 -24.67 -0.35
C SER A 68 4.54 -25.87 0.56
N GLN A 69 4.92 -25.63 1.81
CA GLN A 69 5.13 -26.68 2.81
C GLN A 69 3.82 -27.26 3.36
N SER A 70 2.77 -26.45 3.47
CA SER A 70 1.47 -26.93 3.97
C SER A 70 0.69 -27.76 2.95
N ASN A 71 1.02 -27.63 1.66
CA ASN A 71 0.37 -28.35 0.57
C ASN A 71 1.17 -29.57 0.05
N ALA A 72 2.34 -29.86 0.66
CA ALA A 72 3.19 -31.02 0.37
C ALA A 72 3.07 -32.07 1.48
#